data_AF-A0A0R1V098-F1
#
_entry.id   AF-A0A0R1V098-F1
#
_cell.length_a   1.000
_cell.length_b   1.000
_cell.length_c   1.000
_cell.angle_alpha   90.00
_cell.angle_beta   90.00
_cell.angle_gamma   90.00
#
_symmetry.space_group_name_H-M   'P 1'
#
loop_
_entity.id
_entity.type
_entity.pdbx_description
1 polymer ?
#
loop_
_entity_poly.entity_id
_entity_poly.type
_entity_poly.pdbx_seq_one_letter_code
_entity_poly.pdbx_strand_id
1 'polypeptide(L)'
;MEQEAGHLKTLQNLLLLLQSWDGKSLNQAEEILQQAKELIALNTGVSVAENDTKVQQVTQQIVAAYGKLTTQLQQQKKAVMQQIQKMERPASTVSAYLQQDKSAALIDVDF
;
A
#
# COMPACT_ATOMS: atom_id res chain seq x y z
N MET A 1 3.05 -36.75 2.14
CA MET A 1 3.39 -36.77 0.70
C MET A 1 2.38 -36.01 -0.19
N GLU A 2 1.10 -36.40 -0.33
CA GLU A 2 0.17 -35.62 -1.19
C GLU A 2 -0.23 -34.25 -0.60
N GLN A 3 -0.42 -34.14 0.71
CA GLN A 3 -0.76 -32.86 1.35
C GLN A 3 0.41 -31.85 1.33
N GLU A 4 1.65 -32.31 1.56
CA GLU A 4 2.86 -31.46 1.48
C GLU A 4 3.07 -30.86 0.08
N ALA A 5 2.82 -31.64 -0.98
CA ALA A 5 2.90 -31.15 -2.35
C ALA A 5 1.83 -30.08 -2.66
N GLY A 6 0.63 -30.22 -2.08
CA GLY A 6 -0.45 -29.23 -2.21
C GLY A 6 -0.13 -27.90 -1.51
N HIS A 7 0.48 -27.95 -0.32
CA HIS A 7 0.87 -26.76 0.43
C HIS A 7 1.99 -25.99 -0.25
N LEU A 8 3.04 -26.67 -0.69
CA LEU A 8 4.15 -26.02 -1.41
C LEU A 8 3.67 -25.33 -2.69
N LYS A 9 2.76 -25.97 -3.44
CA LYS A 9 2.14 -25.38 -4.63
C LYS A 9 1.32 -24.14 -4.29
N THR A 10 0.59 -24.16 -3.18
CA THR A 10 -0.21 -23.01 -2.74
C THR A 10 0.68 -21.84 -2.32
N LEU A 11 1.79 -22.10 -1.62
CA LEU A 11 2.78 -21.08 -1.27
C LEU A 11 3.48 -20.49 -2.50
N GLN A 12 3.81 -21.32 -3.50
CA GLN A 12 4.37 -20.82 -4.76
C GLN A 12 3.37 -19.94 -5.52
N ASN A 13 2.09 -20.32 -5.55
CA ASN A 13 1.03 -19.49 -6.15
C ASN A 13 0.88 -18.15 -5.41
N LEU A 14 0.93 -18.16 -4.08
CA LEU A 14 0.90 -16.94 -3.26
C LEU A 14 2.10 -16.03 -3.56
N LEU A 15 3.29 -16.61 -3.70
CA LEU A 15 4.49 -15.85 -4.05
C LEU A 15 4.36 -15.21 -5.43
N LEU A 16 3.92 -15.96 -6.44
CA LEU A 16 3.70 -15.45 -7.80
C LEU A 16 2.66 -14.34 -7.82
N LEU A 17 1.55 -14.51 -7.09
CA LEU A 17 0.51 -13.50 -6.96
C LEU A 17 1.06 -12.19 -6.37
N LEU A 18 1.82 -12.27 -5.26
CA LEU A 18 2.43 -11.08 -4.64
C LEU A 18 3.48 -10.42 -5.55
N GLN A 19 4.20 -11.20 -6.35
CA GLN A 19 5.18 -10.69 -7.31
C GLN A 19 4.56 -10.13 -8.60
N SER A 20 3.29 -10.44 -8.87
CA SER A 20 2.58 -9.99 -10.07
C SER A 20 2.21 -8.51 -10.05
N TRP A 21 2.31 -7.85 -8.89
CA TRP A 21 2.02 -6.44 -8.78
C TRP A 21 3.05 -5.60 -9.52
N ASP A 22 2.57 -4.74 -10.42
CA ASP A 22 3.41 -3.88 -11.26
C ASP A 22 3.94 -2.63 -10.52
N GLY A 23 3.49 -2.42 -9.28
CA GLY A 23 3.86 -1.27 -8.45
C GLY A 23 3.16 0.04 -8.82
N LYS A 24 2.17 0.02 -9.72
CA LYS A 24 1.51 1.22 -10.26
C LYS A 24 0.02 1.26 -9.97
N SER A 25 -0.67 0.13 -10.11
CA SER A 25 -2.12 0.07 -9.93
C SER A 25 -2.49 -0.21 -8.47
N LEU A 26 -3.21 0.72 -7.82
CA LEU A 26 -3.76 0.52 -6.48
C LEU A 26 -4.86 -0.54 -6.48
N ASN A 27 -5.73 -0.54 -7.50
CA ASN A 27 -6.78 -1.55 -7.64
C ASN A 27 -6.18 -2.95 -7.75
N GLN A 28 -5.11 -3.10 -8.53
CA GLN A 28 -4.39 -4.37 -8.64
C GLN A 28 -3.75 -4.76 -7.30
N ALA A 29 -3.19 -3.80 -6.55
CA ALA A 29 -2.63 -4.08 -5.23
C ALA A 29 -3.70 -4.59 -4.26
N GLU A 30 -4.89 -3.99 -4.28
CA GLU A 30 -6.04 -4.40 -3.46
C GLU A 30 -6.52 -5.82 -3.82
N GLU A 31 -6.71 -6.10 -5.11
CA GLU A 31 -7.08 -7.43 -5.61
C GLU A 31 -6.04 -8.49 -5.20
N ILE A 32 -4.75 -8.19 -5.35
CA ILE A 32 -3.64 -9.06 -4.96
C ILE A 32 -3.67 -9.32 -3.46
N LEU A 33 -3.87 -8.29 -2.64
CA LEU A 33 -3.91 -8.42 -1.18
C LEU A 33 -5.12 -9.23 -0.71
N GLN A 34 -6.27 -9.08 -1.36
CA GLN A 34 -7.48 -9.83 -1.04
C GLN A 34 -7.30 -11.32 -1.39
N GLN A 35 -6.82 -11.63 -2.59
CA GLN A 35 -6.52 -13.00 -3.00
C GLN A 35 -5.41 -13.63 -2.15
N ALA A 36 -4.38 -12.85 -1.78
CA ALA A 36 -3.31 -13.32 -0.90
C ALA A 36 -3.85 -13.68 0.49
N LYS A 37 -4.79 -12.89 1.04
CA LYS A 37 -5.43 -13.17 2.32
C LYS A 37 -6.19 -14.50 2.30
N GLU A 38 -6.92 -14.78 1.22
CA GLU A 38 -7.62 -16.05 1.04
C GLU A 38 -6.63 -17.23 1.00
N LEU A 39 -5.56 -17.11 0.22
CA LEU A 39 -4.52 -18.14 0.13
C LEU A 39 -3.78 -18.37 1.44
N ILE A 40 -3.52 -17.32 2.22
CA ILE A 40 -2.91 -17.41 3.56
C ILE A 40 -3.87 -18.11 4.53
N ALA A 41 -5.16 -17.76 4.52
CA ALA A 41 -6.17 -18.38 5.38
C ALA A 41 -6.34 -19.88 5.10
N LEU A 42 -6.16 -20.31 3.85
CA LEU A 42 -6.14 -21.74 3.49
C LEU A 42 -4.90 -22.49 4.00
N ASN A 43 -3.86 -21.78 4.42
CA ASN A 43 -2.62 -22.36 4.96
C ASN A 43 -2.39 -22.04 6.45
N THR A 44 -3.29 -21.31 7.12
CA THR A 44 -3.21 -21.12 8.57
C THR A 44 -3.46 -22.44 9.30
N GLY A 45 -2.52 -22.83 10.17
CA GLY A 45 -2.56 -24.09 10.93
C GLY A 45 -1.67 -25.20 10.34
N VAL A 46 -1.03 -24.98 9.20
CA VAL A 46 -0.01 -25.90 8.65
C VAL A 46 1.28 -25.69 9.43
N SER A 47 1.67 -26.66 10.25
CA SER A 47 2.99 -26.67 10.88
C SER A 47 4.03 -26.95 9.81
N VAL A 48 4.84 -25.95 9.49
CA VAL A 48 6.05 -26.16 8.70
C VAL A 48 7.00 -26.94 9.59
N ALA A 49 7.09 -28.26 9.38
CA ALA A 49 8.05 -29.08 10.09
C ALA A 49 9.45 -28.44 9.93
N GLU A 50 10.21 -28.35 11.03
CA GLU A 50 11.49 -27.63 11.09
C GLU A 50 12.51 -28.08 10.02
N ASN A 51 12.32 -29.26 9.44
CA ASN A 51 13.19 -29.87 8.43
C ASN A 51 12.76 -29.63 6.96
N ASP A 52 11.64 -28.95 6.69
CA ASP A 52 11.27 -28.61 5.31
C ASP A 52 11.87 -27.27 4.88
N THR A 53 13.16 -27.31 4.54
CA THR A 53 13.95 -26.14 4.11
C THR A 53 13.33 -25.43 2.90
N LYS A 54 12.63 -26.15 2.00
CA LYS A 54 12.00 -25.54 0.81
C LYS A 54 10.77 -24.72 1.22
N VAL A 55 9.91 -25.27 2.08
CA VAL A 55 8.74 -24.54 2.57
C VAL A 55 9.16 -23.31 3.38
N GLN A 56 10.23 -23.41 4.18
CA GLN A 56 10.80 -22.25 4.89
C GLN A 56 11.30 -21.17 3.92
N GLN A 57 12.05 -21.55 2.90
CA GLN A 57 12.55 -20.60 1.89
C GLN A 57 11.43 -19.88 1.16
N VAL A 58 10.40 -20.60 0.71
CA VAL A 58 9.25 -19.98 0.01
C VAL A 58 8.48 -19.06 0.95
N THR A 59 8.28 -19.47 2.21
CA THR A 59 7.64 -18.62 3.24
C THR A 59 8.41 -17.33 3.48
N GLN A 60 9.75 -17.38 3.58
CA GLN A 60 10.57 -16.18 3.72
C GLN A 60 10.44 -15.26 2.50
N GLN A 61 10.39 -15.80 1.29
CA GLN A 61 10.18 -15.02 0.07
C GLN A 61 8.80 -14.35 0.04
N ILE A 62 7.76 -15.04 0.50
CA ILE A 62 6.40 -14.49 0.62
C ILE A 62 6.39 -13.30 1.59
N VAL A 63 7.00 -13.45 2.78
CA VAL A 63 7.10 -12.37 3.77
C VAL A 63 7.85 -11.18 3.18
N ALA A 64 8.96 -11.40 2.48
CA ALA A 64 9.72 -10.34 1.83
C ALA A 64 8.91 -9.64 0.72
N ALA A 65 8.20 -10.39 -0.12
CA ALA A 65 7.35 -9.83 -1.18
C ALA A 65 6.21 -8.98 -0.61
N TYR A 66 5.55 -9.45 0.44
CA TYR A 66 4.50 -8.71 1.15
C TYR A 66 5.06 -7.43 1.80
N GLY A 67 6.23 -7.51 2.45
CA GLY A 67 6.92 -6.36 3.04
C GLY A 67 7.30 -5.29 2.00
N LYS A 68 7.75 -5.71 0.81
CA LYS A 68 8.03 -4.80 -0.30
C LYS A 68 6.76 -4.09 -0.78
N LEU A 69 5.68 -4.85 -0.98
CA LEU A 69 4.40 -4.32 -1.44
C LEU A 69 3.86 -3.25 -0.47
N THR A 70 3.81 -3.58 0.82
CA THR A 70 3.34 -2.66 1.87
C THR A 70 4.20 -1.40 1.97
N THR A 71 5.52 -1.52 1.86
CA THR A 71 6.45 -0.38 1.85
C THR A 71 6.18 0.55 0.66
N GLN A 72 5.98 -0.01 -0.53
CA GLN A 72 5.68 0.79 -1.73
C GLN A 72 4.33 1.51 -1.63
N LEU A 73 3.29 0.84 -1.12
CA LEU A 73 1.99 1.48 -0.86
C LEU A 73 2.10 2.62 0.15
N GLN A 74 2.89 2.46 1.21
CA GLN A 74 3.15 3.54 2.18
C GLN A 74 3.88 4.73 1.54
N GLN A 75 4.85 4.48 0.66
CA GLN A 75 5.54 5.52 -0.08
C GLN A 75 4.59 6.29 -1.01
N GLN A 76 3.72 5.58 -1.74
CA GLN A 76 2.70 6.20 -2.59
C GLN A 76 1.72 7.04 -1.76
N LYS A 77 1.23 6.52 -0.64
CA LYS A 77 0.38 7.28 0.30
C LYS A 77 1.04 8.58 0.76
N LYS A 78 2.32 8.51 1.15
CA LYS A 78 3.08 9.69 1.57
C LYS A 78 3.23 10.71 0.44
N ALA A 79 3.49 10.26 -0.78
CA ALA A 79 3.58 11.14 -1.95
C ALA A 79 2.24 11.86 -2.24
N VAL A 80 1.13 11.14 -2.18
CA VAL A 80 -0.22 11.73 -2.34
C VAL A 80 -0.52 12.74 -1.25
N MET A 81 -0.26 12.42 0.02
CA MET A 81 -0.44 13.37 1.12
C MET A 81 0.38 14.65 0.95
N GLN A 82 1.63 14.53 0.47
CA GLN A 82 2.45 15.70 0.17
C GLN A 82 1.88 16.55 -0.98
N GLN A 83 1.29 15.91 -2.00
CA GLN A 83 0.61 16.63 -3.08
C GLN A 83 -0.64 17.36 -2.58
N ILE A 84 -1.46 16.71 -1.74
CA ILE A 84 -2.63 17.34 -1.10
C ILE A 84 -2.20 18.59 -0.31
N GLN A 85 -1.20 18.46 0.56
CA GLN A 85 -0.69 19.61 1.33
C GLN A 85 -0.17 20.75 0.44
N LYS A 86 0.45 20.41 -0.71
CA LYS A 86 0.88 21.42 -1.69
C LYS A 86 -0.29 22.12 -2.37
N MET A 87 -1.44 21.48 -2.52
CA MET A 87 -2.67 22.09 -3.07
C MET A 87 -3.43 22.92 -2.02
N GLU A 88 -3.39 22.54 -0.75
CA GLU A 88 -4.05 23.29 0.34
C GLU A 88 -3.32 24.60 0.69
N ARG A 89 -1.99 24.63 0.60
CA ARG A 89 -1.19 25.84 0.86
C ARG A 89 -1.59 27.05 0.01
N PRO A 90 -1.70 26.97 -1.33
CA PRO A 90 -2.14 28.09 -2.15
C PRO A 90 -3.60 28.47 -1.89
N ALA A 91 -4.48 27.55 -1.49
CA ALA A 91 -5.85 27.91 -1.07
C ALA A 91 -5.84 28.84 0.16
N SER A 92 -4.98 28.57 1.15
CA SER A 92 -4.82 29.46 2.32
C SER A 92 -4.17 30.80 1.96
N THR A 93 -3.23 30.80 1.02
CA THR A 93 -2.51 32.01 0.61
C THR A 93 -3.42 32.92 -0.22
N VAL A 94 -4.17 32.35 -1.17
CA VAL A 94 -5.18 33.06 -1.96
C VAL A 94 -6.31 33.57 -1.07
N SER A 95 -6.77 32.79 -0.07
CA SER A 95 -7.76 33.30 0.90
C SER A 95 -7.21 34.44 1.77
N ALA A 96 -5.93 34.41 2.14
CA ALA A 96 -5.28 35.48 2.88
C ALA A 96 -5.17 36.76 2.04
N TYR A 97 -4.78 36.66 0.77
CA TYR A 97 -4.77 37.79 -0.16
C TYR A 97 -6.18 38.35 -0.39
N LEU A 98 -7.18 37.50 -0.60
CA LEU A 98 -8.59 37.94 -0.75
C LEU A 98 -9.16 38.59 0.52
N GLN A 99 -8.76 38.13 1.71
CA GLN A 99 -9.12 38.79 2.97
C GLN A 99 -8.41 40.14 3.12
N GLN A 100 -7.14 40.23 2.72
CA GLN A 100 -6.38 41.48 2.75
C GLN A 100 -6.96 42.53 1.80
N ASP A 101 -7.39 42.14 0.59
CA ASP A 101 -8.09 43.03 -0.36
C ASP A 101 -9.45 43.49 0.19
N LYS A 102 -10.20 42.60 0.86
CA LYS A 102 -11.47 42.99 1.51
C LYS A 102 -11.26 43.95 2.67
N SER A 103 -10.21 43.76 3.48
CA SER A 103 -9.87 44.68 4.57
C SER A 103 -9.33 46.02 4.06
N ALA A 104 -8.61 46.03 2.93
CA ALA A 104 -8.16 47.26 2.28
C ALA A 104 -9.29 48.05 1.61
N ALA A 105 -10.29 47.37 1.05
CA ALA A 105 -11.49 48.00 0.47
C ALA A 105 -12.49 48.53 1.52
N LEU A 106 -12.33 48.17 2.79
CA LEU A 106 -13.14 48.61 3.94
C LEU A 106 -12.54 49.82 4.68
N ILE A 107 -11.36 50.28 4.28
CA ILE A 107 -10.88 51.61 4.68
C ILE A 107 -11.57 52.61 3.76
N ASP A 108 -12.80 52.91 4.14
CA ASP A 108 -13.53 54.09 3.72
C ASP A 108 -12.61 55.29 3.96
N VAL A 109 -12.19 55.90 2.86
CA VAL A 109 -11.47 57.16 2.89
C VAL A 109 -12.53 58.23 3.07
N ASP A 110 -12.97 58.43 4.31
CA ASP A 110 -13.65 59.65 4.73
C ASP A 110 -12.59 60.78 4.73
N PHE A 111 -12.47 61.46 3.58
CA PHE A 111 -11.90 62.81 3.46
C PHE A 111 -12.88 63.73 2.73
#